data_AF-A0A9P7AMI4-F1
#
_entry.id   AF-A0A9P7AMI4-F1
#
_cell.length_a   1.000
_cell.length_b   1.000
_cell.length_c   1.000
_cell.angle_alpha   90.00
_cell.angle_beta   90.00
_cell.angle_gamma   90.00
#
_symmetry.space_group_name_H-M   'P 1'
#
loop_
_entity.id
_entity.type
_entity.pdbx_description
1 polymer ?
#
loop_
_entity_poly.entity_id
_entity_poly.type
_entity_poly.pdbx_seq_one_letter_code
_entity_poly.pdbx_strand_id
1 'polypeptide(L)'
;MGDPLANKAKRLLALHAPYPGDNLEREESFSGQRFVVYWTSATHHVIMDGARQLEEDLLIPSILLRNPKFLLGDWYTTHQAKQLGWPRSETRKGHNREPMGDLIPRRVSEILNGERDLPGAKTLNRFKCEQVMFNDSVMYEVTDRNLIFRIWAAEADLANTKLNISLWYARHLEKAYRQMHSILLERELENEYYQFRTLEN
;
A
#
# COMPACT_ATOMS: atom_id res chain seq x y z
N MET A 1 4.71 10.06 -0.59
CA MET A 1 4.49 8.65 -0.17
C MET A 1 5.73 7.75 -0.18
N GLY A 2 6.89 8.18 -0.72
CA GLY A 2 8.05 7.30 -0.96
C GLY A 2 7.89 6.48 -2.25
N ASP A 3 8.74 5.47 -2.48
CA ASP A 3 8.57 4.48 -3.56
C ASP A 3 7.98 3.17 -2.98
N PRO A 4 6.64 3.00 -2.99
CA PRO A 4 6.01 1.82 -2.41
C PRO A 4 6.33 0.54 -3.19
N LEU A 5 6.59 0.64 -4.50
CA LEU A 5 6.97 -0.50 -5.34
C LEU A 5 8.33 -1.04 -4.91
N ALA A 6 9.33 -0.16 -4.85
CA ALA A 6 10.67 -0.52 -4.41
C ALA A 6 10.69 -1.07 -2.97
N ASN A 7 9.97 -0.43 -2.06
CA ASN A 7 9.92 -0.86 -0.65
C ASN A 7 9.29 -2.25 -0.48
N LYS A 8 8.17 -2.52 -1.16
CA LYS A 8 7.56 -3.86 -1.14
C LYS A 8 8.49 -4.87 -1.81
N ALA A 9 9.06 -4.54 -2.96
CA ALA A 9 9.96 -5.41 -3.69
C ALA A 9 11.15 -5.83 -2.82
N LYS A 10 11.84 -4.87 -2.20
CA LYS A 10 12.92 -5.12 -1.23
C LYS A 10 12.49 -6.09 -0.12
N ARG A 11 11.34 -5.82 0.50
CA ARG A 11 10.81 -6.66 1.59
C ARG A 11 10.51 -8.09 1.13
N LEU A 12 9.89 -8.25 -0.04
CA LEU A 12 9.60 -9.57 -0.59
C LEU A 12 10.89 -10.32 -0.89
N LEU A 13 11.86 -9.66 -1.52
CA LEU A 13 13.14 -10.30 -1.83
C LEU A 13 13.85 -10.79 -0.55
N ALA A 14 13.91 -9.95 0.47
CA ALA A 14 14.46 -10.34 1.77
C ALA A 14 13.71 -11.51 2.42
N LEU A 15 12.37 -11.54 2.33
CA LEU A 15 11.54 -12.61 2.91
C LEU A 15 11.68 -13.95 2.18
N HIS A 16 12.01 -13.93 0.88
CA HIS A 16 12.12 -15.15 0.07
C HIS A 16 13.54 -15.74 0.07
N ALA A 17 14.51 -15.03 0.66
CA ALA A 17 15.82 -15.58 0.91
C ALA A 17 15.74 -16.85 1.80
N PRO A 18 16.62 -17.83 1.61
CA PRO A 18 17.77 -17.81 0.70
C PRO A 18 17.38 -18.13 -0.75
N TYR A 19 18.23 -17.72 -1.68
CA TYR A 19 18.14 -17.93 -3.12
C TYR A 19 19.14 -18.97 -3.63
N PRO A 20 18.91 -19.57 -4.82
CA PRO A 20 19.82 -20.53 -5.42
C PRO A 20 21.26 -20.01 -5.52
N GLY A 21 22.22 -20.74 -4.94
CA GLY A 21 23.64 -20.36 -4.90
C GLY A 21 24.06 -19.51 -3.70
N ASP A 22 23.13 -19.17 -2.79
CA ASP A 22 23.49 -18.50 -1.55
C ASP A 22 24.26 -19.42 -0.59
N ASN A 23 25.18 -18.84 0.17
CA ASN A 23 25.87 -19.55 1.24
C ASN A 23 25.04 -19.50 2.52
N LEU A 24 24.47 -20.64 2.90
CA LEU A 24 23.60 -20.78 4.08
C LEU A 24 24.31 -20.54 5.41
N GLU A 25 25.64 -20.52 5.44
CA GLU A 25 26.44 -20.22 6.63
C GLU A 25 26.68 -18.71 6.81
N ARG A 26 26.40 -17.89 5.79
CA ARG A 26 26.59 -16.43 5.85
C ARG A 26 25.30 -15.73 6.25
N GLU A 27 25.35 -14.96 7.32
CA GLU A 27 24.20 -14.15 7.78
C GLU A 27 23.73 -13.14 6.72
N GLU A 28 24.63 -12.63 5.89
CA GLU A 28 24.32 -11.70 4.80
C GLU A 28 23.29 -12.27 3.81
N SER A 29 23.26 -13.59 3.61
CA SER A 29 22.29 -14.25 2.73
C SER A 29 20.86 -14.13 3.25
N PHE A 30 20.67 -13.94 4.56
CA PHE A 30 19.37 -13.78 5.22
C PHE A 30 19.10 -12.34 5.68
N SER A 31 20.02 -11.42 5.44
CA SER A 31 19.91 -10.04 5.93
C SER A 31 18.73 -9.30 5.27
N GLY A 32 17.91 -8.65 6.10
CA GLY A 32 16.85 -7.76 5.63
C GLY A 32 17.35 -6.52 4.86
N GLN A 33 18.66 -6.26 4.90
CA GLN A 33 19.33 -5.17 4.18
C GLN A 33 20.05 -5.64 2.91
N ARG A 34 20.00 -6.94 2.57
CA ARG A 34 20.65 -7.51 1.39
C ARG A 34 20.23 -6.81 0.10
N PHE A 35 18.95 -6.50 -0.03
CA PHE A 35 18.41 -5.94 -1.27
C PHE A 35 18.26 -4.43 -1.19
N VAL A 36 18.69 -3.76 -2.25
CA VAL A 36 18.31 -2.38 -2.56
C VAL A 36 17.50 -2.42 -3.85
N VAL A 37 16.31 -1.82 -3.82
CA VAL A 37 15.49 -1.66 -5.02
C VAL A 37 15.25 -0.17 -5.20
N TYR A 38 15.47 0.34 -6.40
CA TYR A 38 15.24 1.75 -6.70
C TYR A 38 14.79 1.95 -8.14
N TRP A 39 14.04 3.02 -8.34
CA TRP A 39 13.54 3.43 -9.64
C TRP A 39 14.64 4.13 -10.44
N THR A 40 14.83 3.74 -11.71
CA THR A 40 15.86 4.34 -12.58
C THR A 40 15.29 5.07 -13.79
N SER A 41 14.14 4.61 -14.29
CA SER A 41 13.48 5.20 -15.46
C SER A 41 12.00 4.89 -15.44
N ALA A 42 11.19 5.62 -16.22
CA ALA A 42 9.73 5.42 -16.29
C ALA A 42 9.31 3.94 -16.49
N THR A 43 10.17 3.12 -17.11
CA THR A 43 9.88 1.74 -17.47
C THR A 43 10.57 0.70 -16.58
N HIS A 44 11.59 1.05 -15.79
CA HIS A 44 12.40 0.06 -15.05
C HIS A 44 12.72 0.47 -13.60
N HIS A 45 12.90 -0.57 -12.78
CA HIS A 45 13.60 -0.50 -11.49
C HIS A 45 14.88 -1.33 -11.57
N VAL A 46 15.82 -1.04 -10.68
CA VAL A 46 17.03 -1.83 -10.46
C VAL A 46 16.89 -2.58 -9.14
N ILE A 47 17.35 -3.83 -9.12
CA ILE A 47 17.55 -4.66 -7.93
C ILE A 47 19.06 -4.86 -7.77
N MET A 48 19.61 -4.40 -6.65
CA MET A 48 20.97 -4.70 -6.21
C MET A 48 20.91 -5.77 -5.12
N ASP A 49 21.74 -6.80 -5.25
CA ASP A 49 21.88 -7.88 -4.28
C ASP A 49 23.24 -7.81 -3.59
N GLY A 50 23.26 -7.29 -2.37
CA GLY A 50 24.47 -7.10 -1.58
C GLY A 50 25.19 -8.39 -1.18
N ALA A 51 24.52 -9.54 -1.23
CA ALA A 51 25.18 -10.83 -1.02
C ALA A 51 25.98 -11.28 -2.26
N ARG A 52 25.85 -10.57 -3.38
CA ARG A 52 26.42 -10.91 -4.70
C ARG A 52 27.13 -9.70 -5.33
N GLN A 53 28.08 -9.14 -4.60
CA GLN A 53 28.79 -7.89 -4.94
C GLN A 53 29.50 -7.88 -6.31
N LEU A 54 29.70 -9.03 -6.96
CA LEU A 54 30.34 -9.16 -8.27
C LEU A 54 29.34 -9.34 -9.42
N GLU A 55 28.05 -9.50 -9.14
CA GLU A 55 27.01 -9.60 -10.16
C GLU A 55 26.54 -8.19 -10.59
N GLU A 56 26.14 -8.05 -11.86
CA GLU A 56 25.57 -6.81 -12.38
C GLU A 56 24.20 -6.53 -11.75
N ASP A 57 23.90 -5.24 -11.58
CA ASP A 57 22.59 -4.74 -11.18
C ASP A 57 21.48 -5.29 -12.08
N LEU A 58 20.45 -5.90 -11.47
CA LEU A 58 19.37 -6.53 -12.22
C LEU A 58 18.27 -5.53 -12.55
N LEU A 59 18.04 -5.29 -13.84
CA LEU A 59 16.91 -4.49 -14.32
C LEU A 59 15.62 -5.31 -14.34
N ILE A 60 14.56 -4.75 -13.74
CA ILE A 60 13.21 -5.30 -13.78
C ILE A 60 12.21 -4.28 -14.35
N PRO A 61 11.36 -4.68 -15.31
CA PRO A 61 10.30 -3.80 -15.80
C PRO A 61 9.34 -3.39 -14.68
N SER A 62 9.12 -2.08 -14.53
CA SER A 62 8.21 -1.50 -13.53
C SER A 62 6.78 -2.04 -13.64
N ILE A 63 6.35 -2.41 -14.84
CA ILE A 63 5.03 -2.99 -15.07
C ILE A 63 4.83 -4.35 -14.37
N LEU A 64 5.90 -5.12 -14.16
CA LEU A 64 5.83 -6.37 -13.40
C LEU A 64 5.65 -6.08 -11.92
N LEU A 65 6.39 -5.11 -11.37
CA LEU A 65 6.25 -4.72 -9.96
C LEU A 65 4.87 -4.11 -9.65
N ARG A 66 4.25 -3.46 -10.64
CA ARG A 66 2.87 -2.93 -10.53
C ARG A 66 1.80 -4.00 -10.62
N ASN A 67 2.11 -5.19 -11.14
CA ASN A 67 1.13 -6.27 -11.23
C ASN A 67 0.93 -6.89 -9.83
N PRO A 68 -0.26 -6.77 -9.23
CA PRO A 68 -0.50 -7.23 -7.86
C PRO A 68 -0.42 -8.76 -7.72
N LYS A 69 -0.46 -9.52 -8.82
CA LYS A 69 -0.31 -10.99 -8.84
C LYS A 69 1.13 -11.43 -9.11
N PHE A 70 2.05 -10.50 -9.36
CA PHE A 70 3.42 -10.83 -9.68
C PHE A 70 4.14 -11.38 -8.45
N LEU A 71 4.72 -12.58 -8.60
CA LEU A 71 5.50 -13.28 -7.58
C LEU A 71 6.97 -12.93 -7.76
N LEU A 72 7.39 -11.78 -7.23
CA LEU A 72 8.75 -11.28 -7.39
C LEU A 72 9.81 -12.27 -6.87
N GLY A 73 9.56 -12.92 -5.73
CA GLY A 73 10.47 -13.92 -5.17
C GLY A 73 10.70 -15.09 -6.13
N ASP A 74 9.63 -15.70 -6.62
CA ASP A 74 9.70 -16.81 -7.60
C ASP A 74 10.40 -16.41 -8.89
N TRP A 75 10.12 -15.20 -9.38
CA TRP A 75 10.78 -14.66 -10.57
C TRP A 75 12.28 -14.51 -10.34
N TYR A 76 12.70 -13.93 -9.21
CA TYR A 76 14.11 -13.73 -8.87
C TYR A 76 14.84 -15.07 -8.65
N THR A 77 14.21 -16.02 -7.94
CA THR A 77 14.72 -17.39 -7.79
C THR A 77 14.96 -18.06 -9.15
N THR A 78 14.02 -17.92 -10.07
CA THR A 78 14.14 -18.47 -11.43
C THR A 78 15.27 -17.79 -12.21
N HIS A 79 15.42 -16.47 -12.06
CA HIS A 79 16.52 -15.72 -12.66
C HIS A 79 17.88 -16.22 -12.17
N GLN A 80 18.08 -16.33 -10.86
CA GLN A 80 19.35 -16.79 -10.28
C GLN A 80 19.68 -18.23 -10.65
N ALA A 81 18.69 -19.13 -10.60
CA ALA A 81 18.90 -20.50 -11.02
C ALA A 81 19.33 -20.62 -12.49
N LYS A 82 18.77 -19.79 -13.37
CA LYS A 82 19.16 -19.75 -14.78
C LYS A 82 20.61 -19.30 -14.95
N GLN A 83 21.06 -18.29 -14.20
CA GLN A 83 22.46 -17.83 -14.23
C GLN A 83 23.44 -18.92 -13.79
N LEU A 84 23.03 -19.79 -12.86
CA LEU A 84 23.82 -20.93 -12.38
C LEU A 84 23.70 -22.19 -13.27
N GLY A 85 22.87 -22.15 -14.32
CA GLY A 85 22.62 -23.32 -15.18
C GLY A 85 21.80 -24.42 -14.52
N TRP A 86 21.07 -24.14 -13.43
CA TRP A 86 20.30 -25.13 -12.69
C TRP A 86 18.97 -25.45 -13.38
N PRO A 87 18.54 -26.73 -13.38
CA PRO A 87 17.26 -27.11 -13.93
C PRO A 87 16.10 -26.60 -13.07
N ARG A 88 15.01 -26.20 -13.72
CA ARG A 88 13.81 -25.61 -13.08
C ARG A 88 13.17 -26.51 -12.00
N SER A 89 13.42 -27.81 -12.04
CA SER A 89 12.96 -28.78 -11.04
C SER A 89 13.58 -28.55 -9.65
N GLU A 90 14.77 -27.96 -9.58
CA GLU A 90 15.51 -27.75 -8.34
C GLU A 90 15.21 -26.41 -7.67
N THR A 91 14.49 -25.52 -8.35
CA THR A 91 14.32 -24.12 -7.95
C THR A 91 13.03 -23.82 -7.17
N ARG A 92 12.19 -24.85 -6.92
CA ARG A 92 10.79 -24.67 -6.49
C ARG A 92 10.46 -25.12 -5.07
N LYS A 93 11.42 -25.60 -4.29
CA LYS A 93 11.15 -26.16 -2.96
C LYS A 93 11.20 -25.07 -1.88
N GLY A 94 10.06 -24.79 -1.24
CA GLY A 94 10.00 -24.15 0.08
C GLY A 94 9.83 -22.63 0.14
N HIS A 95 9.70 -21.93 -0.99
CA HIS A 95 9.54 -20.47 -0.95
C HIS A 95 8.10 -20.05 -0.64
N ASN A 96 7.99 -19.00 0.17
CA ASN A 96 6.74 -18.26 0.33
C ASN A 96 6.28 -17.77 -1.07
N ARG A 97 4.99 -17.70 -1.36
CA ARG A 97 4.47 -17.22 -2.66
C ARG A 97 3.72 -15.92 -2.46
N GLU A 98 4.37 -14.99 -1.76
CA GLU A 98 3.74 -13.70 -1.48
C GLU A 98 3.85 -12.81 -2.72
N PRO A 99 2.72 -12.37 -3.31
CA PRO A 99 2.77 -11.50 -4.47
C PRO A 99 3.06 -10.05 -4.07
N MET A 100 3.35 -9.21 -5.07
CA MET A 100 3.46 -7.75 -4.89
C MET A 100 2.24 -7.19 -4.15
N GLY A 101 1.05 -7.68 -4.48
CA GLY A 101 -0.22 -7.22 -3.90
C GLY A 101 -0.56 -5.81 -4.35
N ASP A 102 -1.72 -5.31 -3.91
CA ASP A 102 -2.10 -3.94 -4.19
C ASP A 102 -1.42 -2.98 -3.20
N LEU A 103 -0.55 -2.12 -3.74
CA LEU A 103 0.35 -1.30 -2.94
C LEU A 103 -0.30 -0.02 -2.46
N ILE A 104 -1.24 0.52 -3.23
CA ILE A 104 -1.91 1.78 -2.90
C ILE A 104 -2.75 1.63 -1.62
N PRO A 105 -3.71 0.69 -1.52
CA PRO A 105 -4.53 0.57 -0.33
C PRO A 105 -3.71 0.23 0.91
N ARG A 106 -2.72 -0.64 0.74
CA ARG A 106 -1.82 -0.99 1.82
C ARG A 106 -1.06 0.23 2.33
N ARG A 107 -0.45 1.01 1.44
CA ARG A 107 0.35 2.19 1.83
C ARG A 107 -0.51 3.26 2.48
N VAL A 108 -1.70 3.52 1.96
CA VAL A 108 -2.67 4.43 2.56
C VAL A 108 -3.02 3.99 3.99
N SER A 109 -3.33 2.71 4.17
CA SER A 109 -3.63 2.14 5.50
C SER A 109 -2.45 2.28 6.44
N GLU A 110 -1.23 1.96 6.00
CA GLU A 110 -0.01 2.07 6.81
C GLU A 110 0.25 3.51 7.27
N ILE A 111 0.15 4.49 6.37
CA ILE A 111 0.39 5.90 6.72
C ILE A 111 -0.67 6.39 7.71
N LEU A 112 -1.95 6.16 7.43
CA LEU A 112 -3.02 6.67 8.30
C LEU A 112 -3.03 5.99 9.67
N ASN A 113 -2.71 4.69 9.76
CA ASN A 113 -2.58 4.00 11.05
C ASN A 113 -1.33 4.42 11.84
N GLY A 114 -0.31 4.99 11.17
CA GLY A 114 0.88 5.54 11.82
C GLY A 114 0.70 6.97 12.33
N GLU A 115 -0.33 7.67 11.87
CA GLU A 115 -0.57 9.09 12.20
C GLU A 115 -1.13 9.26 13.61
N ARG A 116 -0.55 10.19 14.38
CA ARG A 116 -0.90 10.36 15.81
C ARG A 116 -1.96 11.42 16.05
N ASP A 117 -2.12 12.34 15.10
CA ASP A 117 -2.87 13.59 15.27
C ASP A 117 -4.23 13.58 14.55
N LEU A 118 -4.69 12.42 14.08
CA LEU A 118 -6.03 12.29 13.48
C LEU A 118 -7.12 12.20 14.57
N PRO A 119 -8.21 12.99 14.47
CA PRO A 119 -9.30 12.99 15.46
C PRO A 119 -9.87 11.60 15.72
N GLY A 120 -10.25 11.25 16.96
CA GLY A 120 -10.86 9.95 17.29
C GLY A 120 -9.96 9.02 18.12
N ALA A 121 -10.52 7.89 18.58
CA ALA A 121 -9.80 6.95 19.43
C ALA A 121 -8.57 6.36 18.70
N LYS A 122 -7.51 6.07 19.45
CA LYS A 122 -6.32 5.36 18.93
C LYS A 122 -6.57 3.86 19.05
N THR A 123 -6.83 3.20 17.92
CA THR A 123 -6.94 1.74 17.86
C THR A 123 -5.98 1.20 16.82
N LEU A 124 -5.43 0.01 17.09
CA LEU A 124 -4.66 -0.74 16.09
C LEU A 124 -5.58 -1.04 14.91
N ASN A 125 -5.10 -0.78 13.69
CA ASN A 125 -5.84 -1.00 12.44
C ASN A 125 -7.17 -0.22 12.36
N ARG A 126 -7.18 1.02 12.86
CA ARG A 126 -8.28 1.98 12.71
C ARG A 126 -8.65 2.18 11.24
N PHE A 127 -7.64 2.37 10.40
CA PHE A 127 -7.83 2.63 8.98
C PHE A 127 -7.65 1.38 8.15
N LYS A 128 -8.55 1.21 7.18
CA LYS A 128 -8.46 0.21 6.11
C LYS A 128 -8.66 0.92 4.79
N CYS A 129 -7.87 0.59 3.78
CA CYS A 129 -8.13 1.01 2.42
C CYS A 129 -8.30 -0.23 1.54
N GLU A 130 -9.28 -0.20 0.64
CA GLU A 130 -9.53 -1.27 -0.32
C GLU A 130 -9.76 -0.70 -1.71
N GLN A 131 -9.33 -1.45 -2.72
CA GLN A 131 -9.69 -1.16 -4.10
C GLN A 131 -11.14 -1.61 -4.33
N VAL A 132 -11.92 -0.74 -4.94
CA VAL A 132 -13.34 -0.99 -5.28
C VAL A 132 -13.60 -0.55 -6.72
N MET A 133 -14.46 -1.29 -7.41
CA MET A 133 -14.95 -0.89 -8.73
C MET A 133 -16.21 -0.04 -8.56
N PHE A 134 -16.21 1.17 -9.13
CA PHE A 134 -17.37 2.06 -9.12
C PHE A 134 -17.56 2.63 -10.52
N ASN A 135 -18.69 2.32 -11.17
CA ASN A 135 -19.02 2.73 -12.54
C ASN A 135 -17.86 2.47 -13.53
N ASP A 136 -17.38 1.23 -13.58
CA ASP A 136 -16.26 0.77 -14.42
C ASP A 136 -14.91 1.46 -14.18
N SER A 137 -14.81 2.28 -13.13
CA SER A 137 -13.59 2.94 -12.72
C SER A 137 -13.03 2.33 -11.45
N VAL A 138 -11.70 2.21 -11.38
CA VAL A 138 -10.98 1.80 -10.18
C VAL A 138 -10.97 2.98 -9.20
N MET A 139 -11.54 2.75 -8.02
CA MET A 139 -11.55 3.68 -6.90
C MET A 139 -10.98 3.00 -5.66
N TYR A 140 -10.64 3.79 -4.66
CA TYR A 140 -10.16 3.31 -3.38
C TYR A 140 -11.06 3.82 -2.27
N GLU A 141 -11.64 2.91 -1.49
CA GLU A 141 -12.41 3.22 -0.30
C GLU A 141 -11.46 3.25 0.90
N VAL A 142 -11.33 4.41 1.54
CA VAL A 142 -10.66 4.56 2.83
C VAL A 142 -11.72 4.55 3.92
N THR A 143 -11.70 3.51 4.74
CA THR A 143 -12.58 3.33 5.89
C THR A 143 -11.84 3.64 7.18
N ASP A 144 -12.40 4.57 7.95
CA ASP A 144 -12.09 4.77 9.36
C ASP A 144 -13.11 4.03 10.23
N ARG A 145 -12.67 2.94 10.84
CA ARG A 145 -13.53 2.07 11.64
C ARG A 145 -13.98 2.70 12.96
N ASN A 146 -13.22 3.66 13.50
CA ASN A 146 -13.56 4.27 14.78
C ASN A 146 -14.64 5.32 14.63
N LEU A 147 -14.61 6.08 13.53
CA LEU A 147 -15.62 7.09 13.22
C LEU A 147 -16.75 6.56 12.35
N ILE A 148 -16.66 5.29 11.90
CA ILE A 148 -17.58 4.69 10.90
C ILE A 148 -17.65 5.60 9.66
N PHE A 149 -16.52 6.20 9.31
CA PHE A 149 -16.43 7.19 8.23
C PHE A 149 -15.76 6.57 7.02
N ARG A 150 -16.32 6.80 5.83
CA ARG A 150 -15.83 6.25 4.57
C ARG A 150 -15.68 7.37 3.55
N ILE A 151 -14.57 7.33 2.83
CA ILE A 151 -14.30 8.26 1.72
C ILE A 151 -13.71 7.50 0.56
N TRP A 152 -13.99 7.97 -0.65
CA TRP A 152 -13.49 7.39 -1.88
C TRP A 152 -12.48 8.32 -2.52
N ALA A 153 -11.43 7.74 -3.10
CA ALA A 153 -10.41 8.46 -3.84
C ALA A 153 -10.13 7.76 -5.17
N ALA A 154 -9.79 8.54 -6.20
CA ALA A 154 -9.33 7.98 -7.46
C ALA A 154 -7.90 7.45 -7.32
N GLU A 155 -7.53 6.48 -8.16
CA GLU A 155 -6.16 5.95 -8.20
C GLU A 155 -5.13 7.06 -8.42
N ALA A 156 -5.40 7.99 -9.33
CA ALA A 156 -4.49 9.08 -9.66
C ALA A 156 -4.16 9.97 -8.45
N ASP A 157 -5.12 10.18 -7.55
CA ASP A 157 -4.92 10.97 -6.33
C ASP A 157 -3.99 10.22 -5.36
N LEU A 158 -4.29 8.94 -5.10
CA LEU A 158 -3.52 8.16 -4.13
C LEU A 158 -2.15 7.72 -4.66
N ALA A 159 -1.98 7.60 -5.97
CA ALA A 159 -0.69 7.36 -6.62
C ALA A 159 0.20 8.61 -6.63
N ASN A 160 -0.35 9.80 -6.36
CA ASN A 160 0.42 11.04 -6.36
C ASN A 160 1.40 11.07 -5.19
N THR A 161 2.70 11.01 -5.50
CA THR A 161 3.76 10.99 -4.49
C THR A 161 3.84 12.26 -3.64
N LYS A 162 3.31 13.39 -4.15
CA LYS A 162 3.22 14.68 -3.45
C LYS A 162 1.98 14.80 -2.55
N LEU A 163 1.03 13.86 -2.64
CA LEU A 163 -0.13 13.86 -1.76
C LEU A 163 0.30 13.57 -0.32
N ASN A 164 -0.05 14.47 0.60
CA ASN A 164 -0.04 14.17 2.03
C ASN A 164 -1.38 13.53 2.40
N ILE A 165 -1.39 12.20 2.51
CA ILE A 165 -2.61 11.42 2.73
C ILE A 165 -3.27 11.72 4.08
N SER A 166 -2.49 11.97 5.14
CA SER A 166 -3.00 12.33 6.47
C SER A 166 -3.77 13.66 6.40
N LEU A 167 -3.17 14.68 5.78
CA LEU A 167 -3.79 15.99 5.62
C LEU A 167 -5.01 15.94 4.68
N TRP A 168 -4.92 15.18 3.60
CA TRP A 168 -6.04 14.94 2.70
C TRP A 168 -7.24 14.33 3.44
N TYR A 169 -7.00 13.29 4.23
CA TYR A 169 -8.03 12.65 5.04
C TYR A 169 -8.64 13.63 6.06
N ALA A 170 -7.80 14.36 6.81
CA ALA A 170 -8.25 15.31 7.82
C ALA A 170 -9.18 16.40 7.23
N ARG A 171 -8.86 16.90 6.04
CA ARG A 171 -9.70 17.88 5.33
C ARG A 171 -11.06 17.31 4.91
N HIS A 172 -11.09 16.05 4.47
CA HIS A 172 -12.35 15.38 4.11
C HIS A 172 -13.22 15.15 5.34
N LEU A 173 -12.60 14.73 6.45
CA LEU A 173 -13.28 14.55 7.72
C LEU A 173 -13.88 15.88 8.22
N GLU A 174 -13.10 16.95 8.21
CA GLU A 174 -13.57 18.29 8.61
C GLU A 174 -14.74 18.76 7.74
N LYS A 175 -14.64 18.59 6.42
CA LYS A 175 -15.73 18.94 5.50
C LYS A 175 -17.01 18.15 5.81
N ALA A 176 -16.89 16.84 6.07
CA ALA A 176 -18.03 15.99 6.43
C ALA A 176 -18.69 16.43 7.75
N TYR A 177 -17.88 16.76 8.76
CA TYR A 177 -18.41 17.29 10.03
C TYR A 177 -19.18 18.60 9.85
N ARG A 178 -18.64 19.54 9.07
CA ARG A 178 -19.33 20.81 8.78
C ARG A 178 -20.66 20.58 8.06
N GLN A 179 -20.69 19.67 7.09
CA GLN A 179 -21.92 19.31 6.37
C GLN A 179 -22.97 18.68 7.29
N MET A 180 -22.55 17.73 8.13
CA MET A 180 -23.43 17.09 9.11
C MET A 180 -24.00 18.12 10.10
N HIS A 181 -23.16 19.04 10.58
CA HIS A 181 -23.60 20.09 11.51
C HIS A 181 -24.65 21.03 10.89
N SER A 182 -24.47 21.44 9.63
CA SER A 182 -25.47 22.24 8.90
C SER A 182 -26.81 21.53 8.84
N ILE A 183 -26.82 20.25 8.47
CA ILE A 183 -28.04 19.44 8.35
C ILE A 183 -28.76 19.29 9.71
N LEU A 184 -28.00 19.12 10.79
CA LEU A 184 -28.58 19.00 12.14
C LEU A 184 -29.20 20.32 12.59
N LEU A 185 -28.52 21.46 12.38
CA LEU A 185 -29.05 22.79 12.70
C LEU A 185 -30.33 23.10 11.91
N GLU A 186 -30.35 22.80 10.61
CA GLU A 186 -31.54 22.96 9.77
C GLU A 186 -32.74 22.17 10.31
N ARG A 187 -32.51 20.92 10.74
CA ARG A 187 -33.55 20.06 11.33
C ARG A 187 -34.03 20.54 12.69
N GLU A 188 -33.14 21.04 13.54
CA GLU A 188 -33.51 21.60 14.85
C GLU A 188 -34.42 22.81 14.68
N LEU A 189 -34.07 23.73 13.76
CA LEU A 189 -34.88 24.90 13.44
C LEU A 189 -36.25 24.53 12.85
N GLU A 190 -36.32 23.53 11.96
CA GLU A 190 -37.59 23.02 11.44
C GLU A 190 -38.47 22.47 12.57
N ASN A 191 -37.90 21.67 13.48
CA ASN A 191 -38.63 21.10 14.61
C ASN A 191 -39.17 22.18 15.56
N GLU A 192 -38.38 23.20 15.88
CA GLU A 192 -38.84 24.33 16.70
C GLU A 192 -39.99 25.07 16.01
N TYR A 193 -39.87 25.36 14.71
CA TYR A 193 -40.93 26.02 13.94
C TYR A 193 -42.24 25.22 13.94
N TYR A 194 -42.17 23.89 13.79
CA TYR A 194 -43.35 23.03 13.88
C TYR A 194 -43.98 23.04 15.27
N GLN A 195 -43.18 23.01 16.35
CA GLN A 195 -43.70 23.10 17.72
C GLN A 195 -44.43 24.43 17.97
N PHE A 196 -43.88 25.56 17.51
CA PHE A 196 -44.54 26.86 17.63
C PHE A 196 -45.89 26.90 16.90
N ARG A 197 -45.98 26.38 15.67
CA ARG A 197 -47.25 26.32 14.92
C ARG A 197 -48.32 25.44 15.56
N THR A 198 -47.93 24.38 16.25
CA THR A 198 -48.90 23.49 16.94
C THR A 198 -49.46 24.08 18.24
N LEU A 199 -48.81 25.09 18.81
CA LEU A 199 -49.27 25.76 20.03
C LEU A 199 -50.22 26.94 19.73
N GLU A 200 -50.31 27.38 18.47
CA GLU A 200 -51.16 28.49 18.02
C GLU A 200 -52.54 28.05 17.49
N ASN A 201 -52.85 26.74 17.48
CA ASN A 201 -54.15 26.17 17.11
C ASN A 201 -54.80 25.46 18.29
#